data_AF-A0A9J6ENB8-F1
#
_entry.id   AF-A0A9J6ENB8-F1
#
_cell.length_a   1.000
_cell.length_b   1.000
_cell.length_c   1.000
_cell.angle_alpha   90.00
_cell.angle_beta   90.00
_cell.angle_gamma   90.00
#
_symmetry.space_group_name_H-M   'P 1'
#
loop_
_entity.id
_entity.type
_entity.pdbx_description
1 polymer ?
#
loop_
_entity_poly.entity_id
_entity_poly.type
_entity_poly.pdbx_seq_one_letter_code
_entity_poly.pdbx_strand_id
1 'polypeptide(L)'
;MSFTSDATRPTTFKETSAASPKKPPHRTTTTTGDEQLSSGEGTPAGSCHDPFLSRGLHDVTVNIRRCGRAVEKMSNPERKSKKPSSSAFKQQRLSAWQPILTAGTVLPTFFVIGLAFVPIGIGLLVSSNEVQEFQFDYTDCKEKGKNVTCASVIENDIKKTCVCLERITLPEDFKSEVYVYYGLTNFYQNHRRYVKSRDDTQLLGKPLQTNLDCEPFAQDPKTGKPIAPCGAIANSIFNDTLTLKYRHKQEQNGIEDPTVVKMLFDKIAWPTDRRVKFRNPPGRCSRSFNAAATSHKTYLPGLLIWETPEFQ
;
A
#
# COMPACT_ATOMS: atom_id res chain seq x y z
N MET A 1 -32.71 34.72 28.24
CA MET A 1 -33.57 34.84 27.04
C MET A 1 -33.58 33.48 26.36
N SER A 2 -34.74 33.03 25.88
CA SER A 2 -34.96 31.66 25.36
C SER A 2 -35.02 31.64 23.83
N PHE A 3 -35.22 30.44 23.25
CA PHE A 3 -35.45 30.13 21.81
C PHE A 3 -34.18 30.07 20.93
N THR A 4 -33.98 29.09 20.02
CA THR A 4 -34.57 27.73 19.90
C THR A 4 -33.62 26.83 19.07
N SER A 5 -33.87 25.53 19.10
CA SER A 5 -33.30 24.51 18.21
C SER A 5 -33.60 24.73 16.72
N ASP A 6 -32.70 24.30 15.84
CA ASP A 6 -33.10 23.63 14.60
C ASP A 6 -32.12 22.48 14.25
N ALA A 7 -32.62 21.43 13.61
CA ALA A 7 -31.90 20.20 13.31
C ALA A 7 -32.18 19.76 11.88
N THR A 8 -31.20 19.92 10.98
CA THR A 8 -31.40 19.64 9.54
C THR A 8 -31.04 18.18 9.19
N ARG A 9 -31.95 17.53 8.46
CA ARG A 9 -31.85 16.12 8.01
C ARG A 9 -30.86 15.92 6.85
N PRO A 10 -30.42 14.66 6.57
CA PRO A 10 -29.44 14.37 5.53
C PRO A 10 -30.04 14.43 4.12
N THR A 11 -29.20 14.79 3.15
CA THR A 11 -29.53 14.85 1.72
C THR A 11 -29.56 13.45 1.08
N THR A 12 -30.55 13.23 0.22
CA THR A 12 -30.80 11.96 -0.47
C THR A 12 -29.85 11.72 -1.63
N PHE A 13 -29.23 10.54 -1.68
CA PHE A 13 -28.41 10.09 -2.80
C PHE A 13 -29.33 9.67 -3.96
N LYS A 14 -29.18 10.27 -5.14
CA LYS A 14 -29.92 9.87 -6.36
C LYS A 14 -29.14 8.81 -7.12
N GLU A 15 -29.71 7.61 -7.18
CA GLU A 15 -29.22 6.47 -7.93
C GLU A 15 -29.50 6.66 -9.44
N THR A 16 -28.46 6.67 -10.27
CA THR A 16 -28.60 6.72 -11.74
C THR A 16 -28.35 5.33 -12.32
N SER A 17 -29.29 4.84 -13.13
CA SER A 17 -29.31 3.44 -13.56
C SER A 17 -28.19 3.09 -14.56
N ALA A 18 -27.53 1.97 -14.31
CA ALA A 18 -26.56 1.39 -15.24
C ALA A 18 -27.26 0.68 -16.43
N ALA A 19 -26.69 0.83 -17.62
CA ALA A 19 -27.21 0.22 -18.84
C ALA A 19 -26.89 -1.29 -18.93
N SER A 20 -27.83 -2.06 -19.50
CA SER A 20 -27.75 -3.52 -19.63
C SER A 20 -26.89 -3.97 -20.84
N PRO A 21 -25.94 -4.91 -20.68
CA PRO A 21 -25.19 -5.48 -21.79
C PRO A 21 -25.96 -6.62 -22.50
N LYS A 22 -25.99 -6.58 -23.84
CA LYS A 22 -26.69 -7.55 -24.69
C LYS A 22 -26.05 -8.95 -24.67
N LYS A 23 -26.90 -9.98 -24.64
CA LYS A 23 -26.56 -11.40 -24.75
C LYS A 23 -26.28 -11.79 -26.22
N PRO A 24 -25.16 -12.46 -26.56
CA PRO A 24 -24.95 -13.05 -27.89
C PRO A 24 -25.68 -14.41 -28.05
N PRO A 25 -26.03 -14.82 -29.28
CA PRO A 25 -26.91 -15.97 -29.52
C PRO A 25 -26.20 -17.33 -29.55
N HIS A 26 -26.98 -18.40 -29.32
CA HIS A 26 -26.56 -19.78 -29.55
C HIS A 26 -26.27 -20.05 -31.04
N ARG A 27 -25.32 -20.97 -31.30
CA ARG A 27 -25.14 -21.59 -32.63
C ARG A 27 -25.11 -23.11 -32.50
N THR A 28 -25.85 -23.77 -33.39
CA THR A 28 -26.07 -25.23 -33.42
C THR A 28 -24.89 -25.99 -34.04
N THR A 29 -24.78 -27.26 -33.66
CA THR A 29 -23.83 -28.29 -34.13
C THR A 29 -23.87 -28.60 -35.63
N THR A 30 -22.70 -28.89 -36.21
CA THR A 30 -22.55 -29.81 -37.35
C THR A 30 -21.31 -30.70 -37.14
N THR A 31 -21.36 -31.94 -37.63
CA THR A 31 -20.44 -33.05 -37.36
C THR A 31 -19.38 -33.25 -38.46
N THR A 32 -18.14 -33.56 -38.06
CA THR A 32 -17.05 -34.33 -38.73
C THR A 32 -15.83 -34.16 -37.82
N GLY A 33 -14.91 -35.09 -37.60
CA GLY A 33 -14.58 -36.35 -38.27
C GLY A 33 -13.05 -36.48 -38.21
N ASP A 34 -12.56 -37.66 -37.81
CA ASP A 34 -11.17 -38.17 -37.92
C ASP A 34 -10.24 -38.19 -36.68
N GLU A 35 -9.39 -39.22 -36.70
CA GLU A 35 -8.42 -39.69 -35.70
C GLU A 35 -7.10 -38.86 -35.79
N GLN A 36 -6.09 -38.92 -34.90
CA GLN A 36 -5.38 -40.12 -34.50
C GLN A 36 -4.52 -40.00 -33.21
N LEU A 37 -4.44 -41.15 -32.56
CA LEU A 37 -3.55 -41.65 -31.51
C LEU A 37 -2.23 -40.91 -31.21
N SER A 38 -1.94 -40.75 -29.91
CA SER A 38 -0.58 -40.66 -29.35
C SER A 38 -0.42 -41.69 -28.24
N SER A 39 0.75 -42.31 -28.14
CA SER A 39 1.08 -43.45 -27.27
C SER A 39 2.37 -43.21 -26.50
N GLY A 40 2.38 -43.55 -25.22
CA GLY A 40 3.56 -43.43 -24.36
C GLY A 40 3.44 -44.27 -23.09
N GLU A 41 4.19 -45.37 -23.06
CA GLU A 41 4.60 -46.10 -21.84
C GLU A 41 5.65 -45.25 -21.07
N GLY A 42 5.97 -45.46 -19.78
CA GLY A 42 5.51 -46.45 -18.81
C GLY A 42 6.43 -46.46 -17.55
N THR A 43 6.33 -47.53 -16.75
CA THR A 43 7.13 -47.92 -15.56
C THR A 43 6.91 -47.26 -14.18
N PRO A 44 7.12 -48.01 -13.06
CA PRO A 44 6.46 -47.75 -11.77
C PRO A 44 7.38 -47.30 -10.62
N ALA A 45 6.77 -46.90 -9.50
CA ALA A 45 7.45 -46.53 -8.26
C ALA A 45 7.90 -47.74 -7.41
N GLY A 46 9.07 -47.60 -6.78
CA GLY A 46 9.63 -48.58 -5.84
C GLY A 46 9.22 -48.39 -4.38
N SER A 47 9.54 -49.40 -3.57
CA SER A 47 9.28 -49.55 -2.14
C SER A 47 10.03 -48.58 -1.22
N CYS A 48 9.51 -48.37 0.00
CA CYS A 48 10.31 -48.07 1.20
C CYS A 48 9.88 -48.98 2.36
N HIS A 49 10.85 -49.33 3.22
CA HIS A 49 10.68 -50.22 4.38
C HIS A 49 10.61 -49.43 5.72
N ASP A 50 10.14 -50.14 6.75
CA ASP A 50 10.17 -49.94 8.21
C ASP A 50 11.52 -49.39 8.81
N PRO A 51 11.63 -48.97 10.10
CA PRO A 51 10.87 -49.51 11.26
C PRO A 51 10.57 -48.61 12.49
N PHE A 52 9.79 -49.14 13.44
CA PHE A 52 10.07 -48.99 14.90
C PHE A 52 9.41 -50.11 15.76
N LEU A 53 10.16 -50.69 16.71
CA LEU A 53 9.66 -51.57 17.78
C LEU A 53 9.04 -50.71 18.92
N SER A 54 8.23 -51.13 19.89
CA SER A 54 7.69 -52.40 20.40
C SER A 54 6.42 -52.06 21.24
N ARG A 55 5.79 -52.86 22.12
CA ARG A 55 6.01 -54.18 22.75
C ARG A 55 4.64 -54.71 23.23
N GLY A 56 4.34 -56.01 23.14
CA GLY A 56 3.11 -56.56 23.76
C GLY A 56 2.78 -57.99 23.32
N LEU A 57 2.88 -58.94 24.26
CA LEU A 57 2.46 -60.34 24.08
C LEU A 57 0.97 -60.43 23.74
N HIS A 58 0.56 -61.38 22.90
CA HIS A 58 0.01 -62.66 23.37
C HIS A 58 -0.32 -63.62 22.21
N ASP A 59 -0.04 -64.91 22.47
CA ASP A 59 -0.42 -66.14 21.78
C ASP A 59 -0.20 -66.33 20.27
N VAL A 60 0.55 -67.38 19.92
CA VAL A 60 0.84 -67.80 18.54
C VAL A 60 -0.01 -69.03 18.21
N THR A 61 -1.19 -68.81 17.64
CA THR A 61 -2.00 -69.90 17.08
C THR A 61 -1.61 -70.20 15.64
N VAL A 62 -0.82 -71.26 15.42
CA VAL A 62 -0.40 -71.71 14.09
C VAL A 62 -1.59 -72.30 13.32
N ASN A 63 -2.22 -71.48 12.47
CA ASN A 63 -3.26 -71.94 11.56
C ASN A 63 -2.65 -72.50 10.26
N ILE A 64 -2.44 -73.82 10.22
CA ILE A 64 -2.00 -74.53 9.01
C ILE A 64 -3.14 -74.53 7.97
N ARG A 65 -3.17 -73.52 7.10
CA ARG A 65 -4.02 -73.56 5.90
C ARG A 65 -3.32 -74.39 4.82
N ARG A 66 -3.94 -75.50 4.42
CA ARG A 66 -3.54 -76.24 3.21
C ARG A 66 -3.42 -75.29 2.03
N CYS A 67 -2.30 -75.34 1.29
CA CYS A 67 -2.21 -74.74 -0.04
C CYS A 67 -3.15 -75.47 -1.00
N GLY A 68 -4.39 -74.98 -1.10
CA GLY A 68 -5.22 -75.25 -2.26
C GLY A 68 -4.55 -74.68 -3.50
N ARG A 69 -4.48 -75.47 -4.57
CA ARG A 69 -3.86 -75.10 -5.86
C ARG A 69 -4.43 -73.75 -6.32
N ALA A 70 -3.55 -72.79 -6.60
CA ALA A 70 -3.95 -71.50 -7.15
C ALA A 70 -4.65 -71.73 -8.50
N VAL A 71 -5.92 -71.34 -8.59
CA VAL A 71 -6.57 -71.15 -9.88
C VAL A 71 -6.20 -69.74 -10.32
N GLU A 72 -5.31 -69.63 -11.29
CA GLU A 72 -5.08 -68.37 -11.99
C GLU A 72 -6.40 -67.87 -12.55
N LYS A 73 -6.89 -66.73 -12.04
CA LYS A 73 -7.95 -66.00 -12.71
C LYS A 73 -7.33 -65.26 -13.89
N MET A 74 -7.36 -65.94 -15.04
CA MET A 74 -7.16 -65.40 -16.38
C MET A 74 -7.67 -63.94 -16.47
N SER A 75 -6.75 -62.98 -16.60
CA SER A 75 -7.10 -61.56 -16.69
C SER A 75 -7.70 -61.27 -18.07
N ASN A 76 -9.02 -61.11 -18.11
CA ASN A 76 -9.76 -60.67 -19.29
C ASN A 76 -9.30 -59.23 -19.68
N PRO A 77 -9.17 -58.86 -20.97
CA PRO A 77 -8.51 -57.62 -21.36
C PRO A 77 -9.30 -56.39 -20.90
N GLU A 78 -8.55 -55.32 -20.65
CA GLU A 78 -9.04 -54.10 -19.99
C GLU A 78 -10.16 -53.41 -20.78
N ARG A 79 -11.41 -53.65 -20.36
CA ARG A 79 -12.57 -52.93 -20.89
C ARG A 79 -12.47 -51.46 -20.49
N LYS A 80 -12.07 -50.58 -21.43
CA LYS A 80 -12.08 -49.11 -21.26
C LYS A 80 -13.48 -48.62 -20.87
N SER A 81 -13.70 -48.51 -19.57
CA SER A 81 -14.99 -48.15 -18.99
C SER A 81 -15.19 -46.64 -19.06
N LYS A 82 -16.28 -46.20 -19.68
CA LYS A 82 -16.69 -44.78 -19.70
C LYS A 82 -17.26 -44.30 -18.35
N LYS A 83 -17.23 -45.14 -17.30
CA LYS A 83 -17.76 -44.80 -15.97
C LYS A 83 -16.79 -43.87 -15.22
N PRO A 84 -17.24 -42.72 -14.68
CA PRO A 84 -16.38 -41.83 -13.92
C PRO A 84 -15.84 -42.53 -12.64
N SER A 85 -14.57 -42.26 -12.32
CA SER A 85 -13.87 -42.88 -11.19
C SER A 85 -14.52 -42.52 -9.84
N SER A 86 -14.73 -43.50 -8.97
CA SER A 86 -15.51 -43.40 -7.73
C SER A 86 -14.84 -42.69 -6.55
N SER A 87 -13.91 -41.76 -6.80
CA SER A 87 -13.32 -40.94 -5.74
C SER A 87 -14.34 -39.95 -5.17
N ALA A 88 -14.32 -39.74 -3.85
CA ALA A 88 -15.21 -38.81 -3.15
C ALA A 88 -15.17 -37.39 -3.73
N PHE A 89 -14.02 -36.94 -4.23
CA PHE A 89 -13.90 -35.65 -4.93
C PHE A 89 -14.71 -35.61 -6.23
N LYS A 90 -14.53 -36.59 -7.12
CA LYS A 90 -15.24 -36.64 -8.41
C LYS A 90 -16.72 -37.01 -8.28
N GLN A 91 -17.11 -37.62 -7.16
CA GLN A 91 -18.51 -37.89 -6.80
C GLN A 91 -19.15 -36.75 -5.99
N GLN A 92 -18.43 -35.67 -5.67
CA GLN A 92 -18.91 -34.55 -4.83
C GLN A 92 -19.43 -35.00 -3.45
N ARG A 93 -18.75 -35.99 -2.85
CA ARG A 93 -19.02 -36.59 -1.52
C ARG A 93 -17.90 -36.31 -0.52
N LEU A 94 -17.22 -35.17 -0.66
CA LEU A 94 -16.31 -34.71 0.38
C LEU A 94 -17.08 -34.33 1.65
N SER A 95 -16.48 -34.57 2.81
CA SER A 95 -17.04 -34.08 4.07
C SER A 95 -17.10 -32.56 4.04
N ALA A 96 -18.31 -32.00 4.21
CA ALA A 96 -18.56 -30.57 4.23
C ALA A 96 -19.33 -30.22 5.49
N TRP A 97 -18.88 -29.16 6.19
CA TRP A 97 -19.66 -28.55 7.26
C TRP A 97 -20.64 -27.56 6.65
N GLN A 98 -21.94 -27.74 6.92
CA GLN A 98 -23.02 -26.91 6.42
C GLN A 98 -23.74 -26.26 7.62
N PRO A 99 -23.26 -25.10 8.12
CA PRO A 99 -23.91 -24.41 9.23
C PRO A 99 -25.27 -23.84 8.81
N ILE A 100 -26.34 -24.30 9.46
CA ILE A 100 -27.67 -23.72 9.30
C ILE A 100 -27.78 -22.56 10.30
N LEU A 101 -27.74 -21.33 9.78
CA LEU A 101 -27.88 -20.12 10.59
C LEU A 101 -29.33 -19.96 11.06
N THR A 102 -29.57 -20.26 12.33
CA THR A 102 -30.87 -20.12 13.00
C THR A 102 -30.79 -19.03 14.07
N ALA A 103 -31.92 -18.45 14.47
CA ALA A 103 -31.95 -17.40 15.49
C ALA A 103 -31.24 -17.83 16.81
N GLY A 104 -31.39 -19.10 17.20
CA GLY A 104 -30.74 -19.65 18.41
C GLY A 104 -29.22 -19.80 18.33
N THR A 105 -28.62 -19.88 17.14
CA THR A 105 -27.15 -19.94 16.97
C THR A 105 -26.54 -18.57 16.70
N VAL A 106 -27.27 -17.71 16.01
CA VAL A 106 -26.83 -16.36 15.64
C VAL A 106 -26.90 -15.38 16.82
N LEU A 107 -27.96 -15.43 17.64
CA LEU A 107 -28.17 -14.49 18.74
C LEU A 107 -27.05 -14.52 19.81
N PRO A 108 -26.60 -15.68 20.34
CA PRO A 108 -25.49 -15.73 21.30
C PRO A 108 -24.18 -15.22 20.67
N THR A 109 -23.95 -15.52 19.39
CA THR A 109 -22.76 -15.09 18.65
C THR A 109 -22.68 -13.56 18.58
N PHE A 110 -23.79 -12.87 18.33
CA PHE A 110 -23.83 -11.41 18.37
C PHE A 110 -23.57 -10.83 19.77
N PHE A 111 -24.07 -11.45 20.84
CA PHE A 111 -23.76 -11.01 22.20
C PHE A 111 -22.26 -11.15 22.54
N VAL A 112 -21.62 -12.25 22.16
CA VAL A 112 -20.17 -12.44 22.36
C VAL A 112 -19.36 -11.41 21.58
N ILE A 113 -19.69 -11.17 20.31
CA ILE A 113 -19.02 -10.14 19.50
C ILE A 113 -19.23 -8.74 20.08
N GLY A 114 -20.46 -8.41 20.52
CA GLY A 114 -20.78 -7.14 21.15
C GLY A 114 -19.99 -6.90 22.45
N LEU A 115 -19.96 -7.90 23.34
CA LEU A 115 -19.20 -7.82 24.60
C LEU A 115 -17.69 -7.74 24.39
N ALA A 116 -17.15 -8.26 23.28
CA ALA A 116 -15.76 -8.07 22.90
C ALA A 116 -15.50 -6.69 22.29
N PHE A 117 -16.38 -6.21 21.41
CA PHE A 117 -16.18 -4.96 20.66
C PHE A 117 -16.46 -3.70 21.48
N VAL A 118 -17.33 -3.73 22.50
CA VAL A 118 -17.57 -2.60 23.40
C VAL A 118 -16.28 -2.15 24.13
N PRO A 119 -15.55 -2.99 24.89
CA PRO A 119 -14.33 -2.57 25.57
C PRO A 119 -13.20 -2.22 24.59
N ILE A 120 -13.10 -2.90 23.44
CA ILE A 120 -12.14 -2.53 22.39
C ILE A 120 -12.45 -1.14 21.83
N GLY A 121 -13.72 -0.84 21.54
CA GLY A 121 -14.17 0.46 21.07
C GLY A 121 -13.94 1.58 22.08
N ILE A 122 -14.18 1.32 23.38
CA ILE A 122 -13.87 2.27 24.46
C ILE A 122 -12.36 2.53 24.54
N GLY A 123 -11.52 1.49 24.49
CA GLY A 123 -10.07 1.63 24.52
C GLY A 123 -9.52 2.43 23.34
N LEU A 124 -10.01 2.16 22.13
CA LEU A 124 -9.67 2.92 20.93
C LEU A 124 -10.14 4.38 21.00
N LEU A 125 -11.34 4.63 21.53
CA LEU A 125 -11.87 5.99 21.67
C LEU A 125 -11.09 6.82 22.68
N VAL A 126 -10.74 6.25 23.85
CA VAL A 126 -9.90 6.92 24.85
C VAL A 126 -8.52 7.23 24.26
N SER A 127 -7.87 6.24 23.64
CA SER A 127 -6.57 6.42 23.00
C SER A 127 -6.60 7.43 21.84
N SER A 128 -7.72 7.58 21.14
CA SER A 128 -7.88 8.58 20.07
C SER A 128 -8.11 10.00 20.60
N ASN A 129 -8.77 10.14 21.75
CA ASN A 129 -9.05 11.44 22.37
C ASN A 129 -7.87 12.01 23.17
N GLU A 130 -6.88 11.18 23.52
CA GLU A 130 -5.63 11.61 24.17
C GLU A 130 -4.65 12.28 23.19
N VAL A 131 -4.82 12.07 21.89
CA VAL A 131 -3.97 12.68 20.85
C VAL A 131 -4.29 14.18 20.72
N GLN A 132 -3.35 15.02 21.15
CA GLN A 132 -3.41 16.46 20.94
C GLN A 132 -3.04 16.79 19.48
N GLU A 133 -3.85 17.60 18.81
CA GLU A 133 -3.60 18.11 17.45
C GLU A 133 -3.80 19.64 17.41
N PHE A 134 -2.96 20.35 16.66
CA PHE A 134 -3.15 21.76 16.36
C PHE A 134 -2.93 22.02 14.87
N GLN A 135 -3.97 22.50 14.19
CA GLN A 135 -3.94 22.79 12.75
C GLN A 135 -3.97 24.31 12.52
N PHE A 136 -3.18 24.78 11.56
CA PHE A 136 -3.15 26.18 11.13
C PHE A 136 -3.04 26.27 9.61
N ASP A 137 -3.98 26.96 8.97
CA ASP A 137 -3.98 27.21 7.53
C ASP A 137 -3.19 28.50 7.22
N TYR A 138 -2.20 28.39 6.33
CA TYR A 138 -1.34 29.50 5.91
C TYR A 138 -1.50 29.84 4.41
N THR A 139 -2.59 29.41 3.76
CA THR A 139 -2.83 29.63 2.32
C THR A 139 -2.76 31.12 1.93
N ASP A 140 -3.42 32.00 2.70
CA ASP A 140 -3.46 33.46 2.45
C ASP A 140 -2.34 34.25 3.20
N CYS A 141 -1.25 33.58 3.56
CA CYS A 141 -0.17 34.17 4.35
C CYS A 141 0.53 35.34 3.62
N LYS A 142 0.97 36.36 4.36
CA LYS A 142 1.44 37.65 3.80
C LYS A 142 2.97 37.82 3.85
N GLU A 143 3.55 38.44 2.82
CA GLU A 143 4.99 38.74 2.80
C GLU A 143 5.37 39.66 3.99
N LYS A 144 6.37 39.25 4.78
CA LYS A 144 6.80 39.98 5.98
C LYS A 144 7.04 41.47 5.69
N GLY A 145 6.26 42.32 6.35
CA GLY A 145 6.37 43.78 6.24
C GLY A 145 5.60 44.40 5.06
N LYS A 146 4.81 43.62 4.32
CA LYS A 146 3.92 44.11 3.24
C LYS A 146 2.52 43.53 3.39
N ASN A 147 1.52 44.20 2.83
CA ASN A 147 0.12 43.74 2.83
C ASN A 147 -0.24 43.00 1.53
N VAL A 148 0.62 42.09 1.08
CA VAL A 148 0.44 41.26 -0.13
C VAL A 148 0.61 39.78 0.23
N THR A 149 -0.19 38.90 -0.37
CA THR A 149 -0.12 37.46 -0.11
C THR A 149 1.08 36.83 -0.82
N CYS A 150 1.68 35.80 -0.23
CA CYS A 150 2.82 35.11 -0.85
C CYS A 150 2.46 34.45 -2.19
N ALA A 151 1.21 33.98 -2.35
CA ALA A 151 0.69 33.51 -3.63
C ALA A 151 0.84 34.58 -4.73
N SER A 152 0.37 35.81 -4.49
CA SER A 152 0.49 36.91 -5.46
C SER A 152 1.95 37.31 -5.76
N VAL A 153 2.85 37.15 -4.80
CA VAL A 153 4.29 37.45 -4.98
C VAL A 153 4.94 36.43 -5.91
N ILE A 154 4.64 35.15 -5.74
CA ILE A 154 5.23 34.04 -6.52
C ILE A 154 4.61 33.95 -7.92
N GLU A 155 3.33 34.30 -8.07
CA GLU A 155 2.66 34.41 -9.38
C GLU A 155 3.32 35.47 -10.29
N ASN A 156 3.76 36.59 -9.71
CA ASN A 156 4.46 37.65 -10.45
C ASN A 156 5.95 37.31 -10.71
N ASP A 157 6.64 36.66 -9.76
CA ASP A 157 8.02 36.17 -9.96
C ASP A 157 8.24 34.82 -9.27
N ILE A 158 8.21 33.76 -10.06
CA ILE A 158 8.39 32.36 -9.64
C ILE A 158 9.75 32.13 -8.96
N LYS A 159 10.76 32.98 -9.22
CA LYS A 159 12.09 32.86 -8.60
C LYS A 159 12.21 33.61 -7.27
N LYS A 160 11.24 34.46 -6.92
CA LYS A 160 11.29 35.27 -5.72
C LYS A 160 10.84 34.48 -4.51
N THR A 161 11.73 34.32 -3.54
CA THR A 161 11.37 33.77 -2.22
C THR A 161 10.43 34.72 -1.51
N CYS A 162 9.26 34.22 -1.11
CA CYS A 162 8.38 34.91 -0.16
C CYS A 162 8.59 34.35 1.24
N VAL A 163 8.71 35.23 2.24
CA VAL A 163 8.81 34.82 3.65
C VAL A 163 7.62 35.40 4.39
N CYS A 164 6.77 34.53 4.91
CA CYS A 164 5.73 34.89 5.86
C CYS A 164 6.18 34.64 7.30
N LEU A 165 5.55 35.33 8.26
CA LEU A 165 5.70 35.11 9.69
C LEU A 165 4.33 35.16 10.35
N GLU A 166 3.77 33.98 10.60
CA GLU A 166 2.49 33.82 11.30
C GLU A 166 2.70 33.56 12.79
N ARG A 167 1.74 34.00 13.62
CA ARG A 167 1.80 33.88 15.08
C ARG A 167 0.71 32.95 15.59
N ILE A 168 1.07 31.70 15.84
CA ILE A 168 0.20 30.70 16.45
C ILE A 168 0.29 30.77 17.99
N THR A 169 -0.81 30.41 18.66
CA THR A 169 -0.85 30.22 20.12
C THR A 169 -1.42 28.84 20.39
N LEU A 170 -0.65 27.99 21.06
CA LEU A 170 -1.11 26.67 21.47
C LEU A 170 -2.05 26.81 22.68
N PRO A 171 -3.21 26.11 22.71
CA PRO A 171 -4.14 26.16 23.83
C PRO A 171 -3.64 25.35 25.04
N GLU A 172 -2.88 24.28 24.78
CA GLU A 172 -2.33 23.36 25.78
C GLU A 172 -0.88 23.02 25.44
N ASP A 173 -0.14 22.55 26.44
CA ASP A 173 1.25 22.09 26.29
C ASP A 173 1.29 20.64 25.77
N PHE A 174 2.03 20.43 24.68
CA PHE A 174 2.29 19.12 24.09
C PHE A 174 3.40 18.41 24.90
N LYS A 175 3.05 17.34 25.61
CA LYS A 175 3.95 16.66 26.58
C LYS A 175 4.75 15.50 26.00
N SER A 176 4.36 15.00 24.83
CA SER A 176 4.94 13.83 24.16
C SER A 176 5.77 14.23 22.93
N GLU A 177 6.26 13.24 22.17
CA GLU A 177 6.87 13.49 20.87
C GLU A 177 5.89 14.19 19.92
N VAL A 178 6.31 15.30 19.31
CA VAL A 178 5.51 16.11 18.39
C VAL A 178 5.97 15.87 16.96
N TYR A 179 5.01 15.62 16.07
CA TYR A 179 5.22 15.42 14.64
C TYR A 179 4.62 16.59 13.86
N VAL A 180 5.37 17.16 12.92
CA VAL A 180 4.92 18.28 12.08
C VAL A 180 4.51 17.75 10.71
N TYR A 181 3.27 18.03 10.32
CA TYR A 181 2.71 17.65 9.02
C TYR A 181 2.32 18.90 8.23
N TYR A 182 2.49 18.86 6.91
CA TYR A 182 1.89 19.83 6.00
C TYR A 182 0.67 19.19 5.33
N GLY A 183 -0.45 19.91 5.31
CA GLY A 183 -1.70 19.47 4.67
C GLY A 183 -1.92 20.19 3.34
N LEU A 184 -2.27 19.46 2.29
CA LEU A 184 -2.67 20.03 1.00
C LEU A 184 -4.12 19.65 0.70
N THR A 185 -4.98 20.65 0.53
CA THR A 185 -6.36 20.46 0.06
C THR A 185 -6.43 20.61 -1.47
N ASN A 186 -7.47 20.06 -2.10
CA ASN A 186 -7.68 20.10 -3.57
C ASN A 186 -6.53 19.55 -4.44
N PHE A 187 -5.58 18.80 -3.86
CA PHE A 187 -4.43 18.22 -4.57
C PHE A 187 -4.61 16.70 -4.81
N TYR A 188 -5.04 16.35 -6.03
CA TYR A 188 -5.50 14.99 -6.39
C TYR A 188 -4.37 13.98 -6.68
N GLN A 189 -3.56 13.66 -5.67
CA GLN A 189 -2.45 12.68 -5.77
C GLN A 189 -2.90 11.27 -6.20
N ASN A 190 -4.16 10.91 -5.97
CA ASN A 190 -4.72 9.60 -6.32
C ASN A 190 -5.09 9.46 -7.81
N HIS A 191 -4.98 10.51 -8.63
CA HIS A 191 -5.35 10.45 -10.04
C HIS A 191 -4.46 9.44 -10.80
N ARG A 192 -5.07 8.49 -11.54
CA ARG A 192 -4.37 7.34 -12.17
C ARG A 192 -3.16 7.73 -13.01
N ARG A 193 -3.21 8.84 -13.76
CA ARG A 193 -2.05 9.31 -14.56
C ARG A 193 -0.94 9.90 -13.68
N TYR A 194 -1.30 10.58 -12.59
CA TYR A 194 -0.35 11.16 -11.65
C TYR A 194 0.40 10.06 -10.90
N VAL A 195 -0.32 9.08 -10.32
CA VAL A 195 0.28 7.93 -9.61
C VAL A 195 1.25 7.12 -10.48
N LYS A 196 0.95 6.99 -11.78
CA LYS A 196 1.82 6.30 -12.75
C LYS A 196 3.03 7.12 -13.18
N SER A 197 3.00 8.45 -13.08
CA SER A 197 4.02 9.32 -13.65
C SER A 197 5.26 9.43 -12.76
N ARG A 198 6.08 8.37 -12.82
CA ARG A 198 7.39 8.19 -12.19
C ARG A 198 8.14 7.03 -12.84
N ASP A 199 9.45 6.92 -12.62
CA ASP A 199 10.26 5.78 -13.03
C ASP A 199 10.91 5.10 -11.82
N ASP A 200 10.36 3.95 -11.42
CA ASP A 200 10.87 3.16 -10.29
C ASP A 200 12.28 2.61 -10.53
N THR A 201 12.74 2.45 -11.79
CA THR A 201 14.12 2.03 -12.10
C THR A 201 15.12 3.16 -11.92
N GLN A 202 14.74 4.38 -12.31
CA GLN A 202 15.52 5.59 -12.08
C GLN A 202 15.64 5.89 -10.58
N LEU A 203 14.54 5.73 -9.82
CA LEU A 203 14.48 5.92 -8.37
C LEU A 203 15.31 4.88 -7.59
N LEU A 204 15.55 3.70 -8.18
CA LEU A 204 16.50 2.67 -7.70
C LEU A 204 17.97 2.95 -8.09
N GLY A 205 18.28 4.11 -8.68
CA GLY A 205 19.63 4.49 -9.07
C GLY A 205 20.09 3.87 -10.39
N LYS A 206 19.18 3.49 -11.29
CA LYS A 206 19.51 2.92 -12.61
C LYS A 206 18.95 3.77 -13.75
N PRO A 207 19.53 4.96 -14.02
CA PRO A 207 19.06 5.87 -15.07
C PRO A 207 19.48 5.36 -16.46
N LEU A 208 18.85 4.29 -16.94
CA LEU A 208 19.26 3.59 -18.16
C LEU A 208 18.37 3.88 -19.37
N GLN A 209 17.09 4.23 -19.19
CA GLN A 209 16.13 4.52 -20.27
C GLN A 209 15.08 5.54 -19.81
N THR A 210 14.38 6.19 -20.75
CA THR A 210 13.24 7.07 -20.47
C THR A 210 11.92 6.30 -20.50
N ASN A 211 11.22 6.19 -19.36
CA ASN A 211 9.90 5.58 -19.32
C ASN A 211 8.81 6.53 -19.88
N LEU A 212 7.96 6.01 -20.78
CA LEU A 212 6.78 6.69 -21.33
C LEU A 212 5.76 7.10 -20.24
N ASP A 213 5.69 6.38 -19.11
CA ASP A 213 4.81 6.79 -18.01
C ASP A 213 5.20 8.18 -17.42
N CYS A 214 6.46 8.61 -17.55
CA CYS A 214 6.92 9.92 -17.05
C CYS A 214 6.47 11.12 -17.91
N GLU A 215 5.92 10.92 -19.11
CA GLU A 215 5.49 12.01 -20.00
C GLU A 215 4.40 12.91 -19.36
N PRO A 216 4.46 14.25 -19.52
CA PRO A 216 5.41 15.05 -20.32
C PRO A 216 6.73 15.37 -19.59
N PHE A 217 6.93 14.89 -18.37
CA PHE A 217 8.06 15.22 -17.50
C PHE A 217 9.21 14.21 -17.60
N ALA A 218 9.37 13.56 -18.76
CA ALA A 218 10.44 12.59 -19.03
C ALA A 218 11.76 13.28 -19.43
N GLN A 219 11.69 14.35 -20.21
CA GLN A 219 12.83 15.07 -20.78
C GLN A 219 12.61 16.59 -20.73
N ASP A 220 13.70 17.35 -20.64
CA ASP A 220 13.66 18.82 -20.76
C ASP A 220 13.43 19.19 -22.24
N PRO A 221 12.31 19.87 -22.59
CA PRO A 221 11.96 20.19 -23.98
C PRO A 221 12.95 21.14 -24.66
N LYS A 222 13.83 21.82 -23.91
CA LYS A 222 14.84 22.73 -24.47
C LYS A 222 16.18 22.05 -24.77
N THR A 223 16.53 21.00 -24.02
CA THR A 223 17.85 20.35 -24.11
C THR A 223 17.80 18.91 -24.59
N GLY A 224 16.61 18.29 -24.65
CA GLY A 224 16.45 16.88 -25.01
C GLY A 224 17.06 15.90 -23.99
N LYS A 225 17.40 16.39 -22.80
CA LYS A 225 18.01 15.58 -21.73
C LYS A 225 16.94 14.98 -20.84
N PRO A 226 17.04 13.69 -20.44
CA PRO A 226 16.18 13.13 -19.42
C PRO A 226 16.20 13.95 -18.12
N ILE A 227 15.04 14.09 -17.50
CA ILE A 227 14.87 14.72 -16.19
C ILE A 227 15.12 13.65 -15.12
N ALA A 228 15.81 14.00 -14.04
CA ALA A 228 16.11 13.09 -12.94
C ALA A 228 15.87 13.77 -11.58
N PRO A 229 14.90 13.30 -10.77
CA PRO A 229 13.88 12.28 -11.07
C PRO A 229 12.79 12.76 -12.06
N CYS A 230 12.28 11.87 -12.91
CA CYS A 230 11.23 12.18 -13.89
C CYS A 230 9.80 11.99 -13.33
N GLY A 231 8.84 12.59 -14.03
CA GLY A 231 7.40 12.36 -13.79
C GLY A 231 6.71 13.43 -12.94
N ALA A 232 5.38 13.45 -13.01
CA ALA A 232 4.55 14.49 -12.40
C ALA A 232 4.68 14.55 -10.87
N ILE A 233 4.90 13.41 -10.20
CA ILE A 233 5.06 13.32 -8.74
C ILE A 233 6.30 14.10 -8.28
N ALA A 234 7.42 13.91 -8.97
CA ALA A 234 8.66 14.63 -8.68
C ALA A 234 8.58 16.12 -9.04
N ASN A 235 7.95 16.44 -10.18
CA ASN A 235 7.83 17.82 -10.66
C ASN A 235 6.91 18.71 -9.79
N SER A 236 6.00 18.11 -9.02
CA SER A 236 5.06 18.81 -8.12
C SER A 236 5.37 18.56 -6.64
N ILE A 237 6.65 18.38 -6.31
CA ILE A 237 7.11 18.27 -4.92
C ILE A 237 6.81 19.56 -4.14
N PHE A 238 6.33 19.39 -2.91
CA PHE A 238 6.14 20.48 -1.95
C PHE A 238 7.49 21.09 -1.56
N ASN A 239 7.60 22.42 -1.64
CA ASN A 239 8.88 23.14 -1.56
C ASN A 239 8.92 24.27 -0.52
N ASP A 240 7.89 24.43 0.32
CA ASP A 240 7.94 25.38 1.43
C ASP A 240 8.91 24.90 2.52
N THR A 241 9.60 25.84 3.15
CA THR A 241 10.49 25.57 4.30
C THR A 241 9.86 26.12 5.57
N LEU A 242 9.38 25.23 6.43
CA LEU A 242 8.78 25.58 7.71
C LEU A 242 9.87 25.80 8.77
N THR A 243 9.72 26.80 9.64
CA THR A 243 10.63 27.04 10.77
C THR A 243 9.83 27.50 11.98
N LEU A 244 9.75 26.66 12.99
CA LEU A 244 9.08 26.96 14.25
C LEU A 244 10.01 27.75 15.18
N LYS A 245 9.48 28.80 15.79
CA LYS A 245 10.17 29.57 16.83
C LYS A 245 9.28 29.73 18.05
N TYR A 246 9.80 29.37 19.21
CA TYR A 246 9.13 29.55 20.49
C TYR A 246 9.38 30.97 21.02
N ARG A 247 8.34 31.59 21.57
CA ARG A 247 8.40 32.90 22.22
C ARG A 247 7.79 32.76 23.61
N HIS A 248 8.58 33.03 24.63
CA HIS A 248 8.13 32.96 26.01
C HIS A 248 7.07 34.06 26.30
N LYS A 249 6.08 33.76 27.14
CA LYS A 249 4.99 34.71 27.48
C LYS A 249 5.42 35.76 28.51
N GLN A 250 6.48 35.52 29.27
CA GLN A 250 7.11 36.52 30.13
C GLN A 250 8.37 37.06 29.45
N GLU A 251 8.35 38.35 29.11
CA GLU A 251 9.19 39.35 29.78
C GLU A 251 8.79 40.77 29.38
N GLN A 252 8.80 41.71 30.32
CA GLN A 252 8.37 43.10 30.10
C GLN A 252 9.51 44.04 29.67
N ASN A 253 10.78 43.62 29.81
CA ASN A 253 11.96 44.46 29.62
C ASN A 253 13.09 43.71 28.89
N GLY A 254 12.96 43.51 27.57
CA GLY A 254 14.05 42.92 26.78
C GLY A 254 13.59 42.41 25.42
N ILE A 255 14.34 42.74 24.37
CA ILE A 255 14.13 42.19 23.03
C ILE A 255 14.97 40.91 22.96
N GLU A 256 14.52 39.83 23.60
CA GLU A 256 15.07 38.50 23.31
C GLU A 256 14.46 37.95 22.01
N ASP A 257 15.35 37.52 21.11
CA ASP A 257 14.96 36.91 19.85
C ASP A 257 14.28 35.54 20.08
N PRO A 258 13.20 35.22 19.35
CA PRO A 258 12.45 33.99 19.58
C PRO A 258 13.30 32.75 19.26
N THR A 259 13.46 31.89 20.26
CA THR A 259 14.26 30.66 20.20
C THR A 259 13.77 29.71 19.10
N VAL A 260 14.69 29.19 18.27
CA VAL A 260 14.34 28.27 17.18
C VAL A 260 14.08 26.88 17.76
N VAL A 261 12.92 26.29 17.46
CA VAL A 261 12.60 24.92 17.83
C VAL A 261 13.37 23.98 16.91
N LYS A 262 14.27 23.16 17.48
CA LYS A 262 15.07 22.20 16.71
C LYS A 262 14.18 21.06 16.22
N MET A 263 13.88 21.05 14.93
CA MET A 263 13.17 19.94 14.26
C MET A 263 14.17 18.91 13.73
N LEU A 264 13.79 17.62 13.78
CA LEU A 264 14.53 16.53 13.16
C LEU A 264 13.91 16.21 11.79
N PHE A 265 14.74 16.18 10.76
CA PHE A 265 14.34 15.82 9.39
C PHE A 265 14.86 14.44 8.98
N ASP A 266 15.71 13.81 9.81
CA ASP A 266 16.15 12.44 9.59
C ASP A 266 15.07 11.43 10.01
N LYS A 267 15.17 10.22 9.45
CA LYS A 267 14.32 9.06 9.79
C LYS A 267 12.79 9.18 9.57
N ILE A 268 12.28 10.34 9.12
CA ILE A 268 10.85 10.58 8.82
C ILE A 268 10.23 9.62 7.78
N ALA A 269 11.05 9.07 6.86
CA ALA A 269 10.59 8.14 5.84
C ALA A 269 10.70 6.66 6.27
N TRP A 270 9.79 5.82 5.76
CA TRP A 270 9.76 4.38 6.03
C TRP A 270 11.14 3.71 5.86
N PRO A 271 11.55 2.79 6.76
CA PRO A 271 12.86 2.14 6.67
C PRO A 271 13.05 1.28 5.41
N THR A 272 11.96 0.84 4.78
CA THR A 272 11.97 0.17 3.46
C THR A 272 12.30 1.14 2.34
N ASP A 273 11.69 2.32 2.36
CA ASP A 273 11.85 3.33 1.33
C ASP A 273 13.30 3.83 1.31
N ARG A 274 13.86 4.12 2.49
CA ARG A 274 15.26 4.59 2.64
C ARG A 274 16.35 3.56 2.32
N ARG A 275 16.09 2.26 2.42
CA ARG A 275 17.12 1.20 2.29
C ARG A 275 17.00 0.35 1.03
N VAL A 276 15.80 0.24 0.47
CA VAL A 276 15.48 -0.70 -0.61
C VAL A 276 14.98 0.03 -1.85
N LYS A 277 13.94 0.86 -1.70
CA LYS A 277 13.17 1.43 -2.81
C LYS A 277 13.87 2.62 -3.50
N PHE A 278 14.52 3.47 -2.73
CA PHE A 278 15.23 4.64 -3.25
C PHE A 278 16.73 4.50 -3.04
N ARG A 279 17.52 4.72 -4.10
CA ARG A 279 18.98 4.61 -4.07
C ARG A 279 19.64 5.57 -5.05
N ASN A 280 20.82 6.07 -4.67
CA ASN A 280 21.69 6.81 -5.58
C ASN A 280 22.31 5.82 -6.60
N PRO A 281 22.58 6.27 -7.84
CA PRO A 281 23.28 5.47 -8.83
C PRO A 281 24.71 5.12 -8.39
N PRO A 282 25.24 3.97 -8.86
CA PRO A 282 26.58 3.52 -8.50
C PRO A 282 27.66 4.44 -9.11
N GLY A 283 28.49 5.01 -8.25
CA GLY A 283 29.60 5.89 -8.62
C GLY A 283 29.98 6.82 -7.46
N ARG A 284 31.14 7.47 -7.52
CA ARG A 284 31.42 8.58 -6.58
C ARG A 284 30.60 9.79 -7.01
N CYS A 285 29.91 10.43 -6.07
CA CYS A 285 29.37 11.79 -6.20
C CYS A 285 30.50 12.84 -6.23
N SER A 286 31.46 12.68 -7.15
CA SER A 286 32.67 13.48 -7.26
C SER A 286 32.62 14.32 -8.53
N ARG A 287 32.02 15.52 -8.41
CA ARG A 287 32.04 16.64 -9.38
C ARG A 287 31.67 16.30 -10.83
N SER A 288 30.65 17.01 -11.33
CA SER A 288 30.04 16.89 -12.67
C SER A 288 29.19 15.62 -12.89
N PHE A 289 27.87 15.83 -12.84
CA PHE A 289 26.95 15.11 -13.73
C PHE A 289 27.34 15.51 -15.16
N ASN A 290 28.25 14.78 -15.78
CA ASN A 290 28.65 15.06 -17.16
C ASN A 290 27.50 14.68 -18.12
N ALA A 291 26.80 15.73 -18.55
CA ALA A 291 26.09 15.85 -19.81
C ALA A 291 24.85 14.98 -20.11
N ALA A 292 24.43 14.03 -19.26
CA ALA A 292 23.26 13.18 -19.56
C ALA A 292 21.90 13.73 -19.10
N ALA A 293 21.78 14.26 -17.87
CA ALA A 293 20.48 14.67 -17.30
C ALA A 293 20.50 16.12 -16.80
N THR A 294 19.42 16.86 -17.03
CA THR A 294 19.26 18.22 -16.47
C THR A 294 18.71 18.10 -15.06
N SER A 295 19.58 18.20 -14.06
CA SER A 295 19.16 18.36 -12.67
C SER A 295 18.48 19.73 -12.52
N HIS A 296 17.16 19.72 -12.30
CA HIS A 296 16.45 20.90 -11.86
C HIS A 296 16.92 21.24 -10.44
N LYS A 297 17.74 22.29 -10.31
CA LYS A 297 18.20 22.83 -9.02
C LYS A 297 17.04 23.52 -8.29
N THR A 298 16.14 22.74 -7.73
CA THR A 298 15.27 23.19 -6.65
C THR A 298 15.99 22.87 -5.35
N TYR A 299 16.45 23.90 -4.64
CA TYR A 299 17.15 23.74 -3.36
C TYR A 299 16.18 23.18 -2.32
N LEU A 300 16.45 21.96 -1.84
CA LEU A 300 15.74 21.34 -0.72
C LEU A 300 16.76 20.89 0.34
N PRO A 301 16.93 21.62 1.45
CA PRO A 301 17.49 21.01 2.65
C PRO A 301 16.46 20.01 3.21
N GLY A 302 16.85 18.74 3.35
CA GLY A 302 16.04 17.73 4.05
C GLY A 302 15.29 16.68 3.21
N LEU A 303 15.19 16.84 1.87
CA LEU A 303 14.71 15.74 1.00
C LEU A 303 15.57 15.53 -0.26
N LEU A 304 16.89 15.69 -0.11
CA LEU A 304 17.86 15.16 -1.05
C LEU A 304 18.20 13.71 -0.71
N ILE A 305 17.60 12.76 -1.43
CA ILE A 305 18.21 11.43 -1.63
C ILE A 305 19.41 11.59 -2.58
N TRP A 306 20.38 12.40 -2.14
CA TRP A 306 21.61 12.80 -2.83
C TRP A 306 22.72 13.26 -1.87
N GLU A 307 22.48 13.30 -0.56
CA GLU A 307 23.56 13.42 0.43
C GLU A 307 24.07 12.04 0.83
N THR A 308 25.39 11.87 0.79
CA THR A 308 26.08 10.71 1.34
C THR A 308 25.95 10.71 2.86
N PRO A 309 25.83 9.54 3.53
CA PRO A 309 26.05 9.48 4.96
C PRO A 309 27.52 9.81 5.22
N GLU A 310 27.80 11.01 5.72
CA GLU A 310 29.09 11.29 6.35
C GLU A 310 29.18 10.45 7.62
N PHE A 311 30.09 9.48 7.57
CA PHE A 311 30.48 8.69 8.73
C PHE A 311 31.54 9.49 9.49
N GLN A 312 31.16 10.11 10.61
CA GLN A 312 32.07 10.49 11.68
C GLN A 312 31.35 10.52 13.03
#